data_AF-A0A939JRP7-F1
#
_entry.id   AF-A0A939JRP7-F1
#
_cell.length_a   1.000
_cell.length_b   1.000
_cell.length_c   1.000
_cell.angle_alpha   90.00
_cell.angle_beta   90.00
_cell.angle_gamma   90.00
#
_symmetry.space_group_name_H-M   'P 1'
#
loop_
_entity.id
_entity.type
_entity.pdbx_description
1 polymer ?
#
loop_
_entity_poly.entity_id
_entity_poly.type
_entity_poly.pdbx_seq_one_letter_code
_entity_poly.pdbx_strand_id
1 'polypeptide(L)'
;MTALLRCLVPLARSGPYGRAVTRVSATYRVAPGAVLTSAPDTAEDLAEVLVHETQHGKLAVLHDLLPLHRAAPEAVHRVAWRADPRPLAGVLQGTYAHLALADLWARAAAGRTGTPSARREARARRDSYLRQVAQALPILLESGELTPAGREFTQGMERHLADLGRLRDPSAAIGGTSPAGDVR
;
A
#
# COMPACT_ATOMS: atom_id res chain seq x y z
N MET A 1 22.46 -6.68 8.71
CA MET A 1 21.22 -6.06 8.19
C MET A 1 21.29 -6.05 6.68
N THR A 2 20.36 -6.71 5.97
CA THR A 2 20.31 -6.67 4.51
C THR A 2 19.45 -5.50 4.05
N ALA A 3 20.02 -4.56 3.31
CA ALA A 3 19.26 -3.45 2.72
C ALA A 3 18.35 -3.95 1.58
N LEU A 4 17.07 -3.57 1.63
CA LEU A 4 16.06 -3.93 0.62
C LEU A 4 16.12 -3.03 -0.63
N LEU A 5 16.47 -1.76 -0.47
CA LEU A 5 16.73 -0.81 -1.55
C LEU A 5 18.24 -0.57 -1.66
N ARG A 6 18.78 -0.70 -2.87
CA ARG A 6 20.21 -0.55 -3.18
C ARG A 6 20.48 0.51 -4.24
N CYS A 7 19.52 0.77 -5.12
CA CYS A 7 19.69 1.71 -6.23
C CYS A 7 18.37 2.41 -6.55
N LEU A 8 18.44 3.73 -6.80
CA LEU A 8 17.36 4.53 -7.36
C LEU A 8 17.78 4.96 -8.78
N VAL A 9 17.00 4.58 -9.79
CA VAL A 9 17.28 4.88 -11.20
C VAL A 9 16.30 5.94 -11.69
N PRO A 10 16.76 7.15 -12.04
CA PRO A 10 15.89 8.17 -12.59
C PRO A 10 15.34 7.79 -13.97
N LEU A 11 14.05 7.98 -14.19
CA LEU A 11 13.39 7.84 -15.49
C LEU A 11 13.06 9.22 -16.08
N ALA A 12 13.21 9.37 -17.39
CA ALA A 12 12.77 10.57 -18.09
C ALA A 12 11.23 10.66 -18.09
N ARG A 13 10.67 11.88 -17.96
CA ARG A 13 9.21 12.13 -18.01
C ARG A 13 8.62 12.13 -19.43
N SER A 14 9.36 11.59 -20.40
CA SER A 14 9.05 11.63 -21.82
C SER A 14 8.77 10.22 -22.32
N GLY A 15 7.51 9.91 -22.64
CA GLY A 15 7.16 8.67 -23.33
C GLY A 15 7.57 8.69 -24.81
N PRO A 16 7.57 7.54 -25.50
CA PRO A 16 7.70 7.54 -26.96
C PRO A 16 6.65 8.47 -27.58
N TYR A 17 7.06 9.23 -28.60
CA TYR A 17 6.25 10.25 -29.30
C TYR A 17 5.90 11.51 -28.49
N GLY A 18 6.67 11.86 -27.45
CA GLY A 18 6.53 13.16 -26.76
C GLY A 18 5.30 13.25 -25.87
N ARG A 19 4.64 12.12 -25.57
CA ARG A 19 3.53 12.08 -24.62
C ARG A 19 4.08 12.29 -23.21
N ALA A 20 3.60 13.34 -22.53
CA ALA A 20 3.90 13.55 -21.12
C ALA A 20 3.35 12.37 -20.31
N VAL A 21 4.22 11.69 -19.56
CA VAL A 21 3.79 10.68 -18.60
C VAL A 21 3.82 11.31 -17.22
N THR A 22 2.67 11.26 -16.54
CA THR A 22 2.39 12.08 -15.36
C THR A 22 3.30 11.71 -14.19
N ARG A 23 3.53 10.40 -13.95
CA ARG A 23 4.51 9.77 -13.06
C ARG A 23 4.70 8.30 -13.48
N VAL A 24 5.92 7.80 -13.46
CA VAL A 24 6.22 6.37 -13.70
C VAL A 24 7.16 5.88 -12.63
N SER A 25 6.82 4.78 -11.99
CA SER A 25 7.73 3.99 -11.18
C SER A 25 7.63 2.52 -11.56
N ALA A 26 8.71 1.78 -11.31
CA ALA A 26 8.75 0.35 -11.56
C ALA A 26 9.81 -0.35 -10.73
N THR A 27 9.57 -1.64 -10.51
CA THR A 27 10.54 -2.62 -10.02
C THR A 27 10.64 -3.75 -11.02
N TYR A 28 11.86 -4.24 -11.27
CA TYR A 28 12.08 -5.41 -12.14
C TYR A 28 12.49 -6.63 -11.32
N ARG A 29 11.89 -7.79 -11.64
CA ARG A 29 12.25 -9.09 -11.03
C ARG A 29 13.75 -9.40 -11.14
N VAL A 30 14.36 -9.05 -12.27
CA VAL A 30 15.78 -9.31 -12.57
C VAL A 30 16.75 -8.34 -11.87
N ALA A 31 16.24 -7.32 -11.17
CA ALA A 31 17.07 -6.36 -10.44
C ALA A 31 16.52 -6.10 -9.02
N PRO A 32 16.58 -7.10 -8.11
CA PRO A 32 16.10 -6.93 -6.74
C PRO A 32 16.82 -5.78 -6.03
N GLY A 33 16.03 -4.85 -5.49
CA GLY A 33 16.53 -3.67 -4.79
C GLY A 33 16.85 -2.45 -5.66
N ALA A 34 16.52 -2.50 -6.95
CA ALA A 34 16.46 -1.30 -7.79
C ALA A 34 15.02 -0.76 -7.84
N VAL A 35 14.85 0.53 -7.58
CA VAL A 35 13.61 1.27 -7.83
C VAL A 35 13.85 2.24 -8.96
N LEU A 36 13.02 2.18 -9.99
CA LEU A 36 13.05 3.12 -11.09
C LEU A 36 11.92 4.10 -10.89
N THR A 37 12.19 5.41 -11.02
CA THR A 37 11.14 6.42 -10.88
C THR A 37 11.45 7.68 -11.67
N SER A 38 10.42 8.28 -12.27
CA SER A 38 10.50 9.67 -12.69
C SER A 38 10.69 10.59 -11.47
N ALA A 39 11.22 11.79 -11.68
CA ALA A 39 11.38 12.78 -10.61
C ALA A 39 10.03 13.01 -9.87
N PRO A 40 9.97 12.76 -8.55
CA PRO A 40 8.78 13.01 -7.74
C PRO A 40 8.59 14.51 -7.54
N ASP A 41 7.35 15.00 -7.42
CA ASP A 41 7.11 16.42 -7.20
C ASP A 41 7.27 16.82 -5.72
N THR A 42 7.15 15.86 -4.78
CA THR A 42 7.30 16.06 -3.34
C THR A 42 8.09 14.94 -2.66
N ALA A 43 8.57 15.17 -1.44
CA ALA A 43 9.25 14.16 -0.64
C ALA A 43 8.30 13.02 -0.24
N GLU A 44 7.03 13.36 0.00
CA GLU A 44 5.93 12.45 0.28
C GLU A 44 5.69 11.50 -0.91
N ASP A 45 5.70 12.02 -2.14
CA ASP A 45 5.56 11.19 -3.34
C ASP A 45 6.74 10.25 -3.51
N LEU A 46 7.96 10.71 -3.22
CA LEU A 46 9.14 9.83 -3.22
C LEU A 46 8.98 8.72 -2.19
N ALA A 47 8.54 9.05 -0.97
CA ALA A 47 8.34 8.07 0.09
C ALA A 47 7.31 7.01 -0.30
N GLU A 48 6.19 7.42 -0.91
CA GLU A 48 5.19 6.47 -1.44
C GLU A 48 5.78 5.56 -2.51
N VAL A 49 6.49 6.12 -3.50
CA VAL A 49 7.14 5.33 -4.56
C VAL A 49 8.12 4.31 -3.97
N LEU A 50 9.01 4.75 -3.08
CA LEU A 50 10.01 3.86 -2.49
C LEU A 50 9.36 2.71 -1.72
N VAL A 51 8.32 2.99 -0.93
CA VAL A 51 7.58 1.95 -0.19
C VAL A 51 6.85 1.02 -1.16
N HIS A 52 6.13 1.58 -2.13
CA HIS A 52 5.33 0.83 -3.11
C HIS A 52 6.19 -0.16 -3.89
N GLU A 53 7.27 0.35 -4.49
CA GLU A 53 8.17 -0.42 -5.34
C GLU A 53 8.97 -1.45 -4.52
N THR A 54 9.41 -1.10 -3.31
CA THR A 54 10.06 -2.06 -2.41
C THR A 54 9.13 -3.23 -2.05
N GLN A 55 7.83 -2.98 -1.81
CA GLN A 55 6.88 -4.06 -1.55
C GLN A 55 6.66 -4.94 -2.78
N HIS A 56 6.61 -4.37 -3.98
CA HIS A 56 6.56 -5.16 -5.21
C HIS A 56 7.78 -6.06 -5.36
N GLY A 57 9.00 -5.54 -5.12
CA GLY A 57 10.22 -6.34 -5.14
C GLY A 57 10.19 -7.48 -4.13
N LYS A 58 9.81 -7.20 -2.88
CA LYS A 58 9.69 -8.21 -1.82
C LYS A 58 8.69 -9.31 -2.19
N LEU A 59 7.51 -8.94 -2.68
CA LEU A 59 6.48 -9.89 -3.07
C LEU A 59 6.90 -10.73 -4.27
N ALA A 60 7.63 -10.13 -5.23
CA ALA A 60 8.14 -10.85 -6.39
C ALA A 60 9.13 -11.94 -5.97
N VAL A 61 10.11 -11.61 -5.12
CA VAL A 61 11.07 -12.59 -4.58
C VAL A 61 10.35 -13.67 -3.76
N LEU A 62 9.38 -13.29 -2.93
CA LEU A 62 8.60 -14.26 -2.16
C LEU A 62 7.84 -15.22 -3.08
N HIS A 63 7.18 -14.70 -4.12
CA HIS A 63 6.42 -15.51 -5.06
C HIS A 63 7.32 -16.44 -5.89
N ASP A 64 8.53 -16.01 -6.25
CA ASP A 64 9.51 -16.85 -6.95
C ASP A 64 9.95 -18.06 -6.10
N LEU A 65 10.08 -17.88 -4.79
CA LEU A 65 10.46 -18.96 -3.85
C LEU A 65 9.27 -19.82 -3.41
N LEU A 66 8.12 -19.19 -3.22
CA LEU A 66 6.89 -19.80 -2.74
C LEU A 66 5.71 -19.25 -3.54
N PRO A 67 5.28 -19.92 -4.61
CA PRO A 67 4.21 -19.43 -5.47
C PRO A 67 2.93 -19.14 -4.69
N LEU A 68 2.44 -17.91 -4.77
CA LEU A 68 1.25 -17.44 -4.03
C LEU A 68 -0.05 -17.58 -4.84
N HIS A 69 0.03 -17.70 -6.16
CA HIS A 69 -1.14 -17.92 -7.01
C HIS A 69 -0.75 -18.74 -8.23
N ARG A 70 -1.76 -19.31 -8.90
CA ARG A 70 -1.63 -19.95 -10.22
C ARG A 70 -2.38 -19.20 -11.32
N ALA A 71 -2.86 -17.99 -11.00
CA ALA A 71 -3.65 -17.14 -11.87
C ALA A 71 -3.03 -16.96 -13.25
N ALA A 72 -3.89 -17.07 -14.26
CA ALA A 72 -3.54 -16.80 -15.64
C ALA A 72 -3.54 -15.27 -15.89
N PRO A 73 -2.89 -14.78 -16.97
CA PRO A 73 -2.63 -13.35 -17.16
C PRO A 73 -3.86 -12.52 -17.55
N GLU A 74 -5.04 -13.13 -17.67
CA GLU A 74 -6.27 -12.48 -18.12
C GLU A 74 -6.78 -11.48 -17.06
N ALA A 75 -7.04 -10.25 -17.50
CA ALA A 75 -7.47 -9.17 -16.64
C ALA A 75 -8.99 -9.14 -16.46
N VAL A 76 -9.49 -9.50 -15.28
CA VAL A 76 -10.94 -9.62 -15.02
C VAL A 76 -11.43 -8.88 -13.78
N HIS A 77 -10.54 -8.45 -12.88
CA HIS A 77 -10.95 -7.87 -11.59
C HIS A 77 -10.86 -6.35 -11.57
N ARG A 78 -11.94 -5.68 -11.14
CA ARG A 78 -11.95 -4.23 -10.92
C ARG A 78 -11.40 -3.91 -9.53
N VAL A 79 -10.53 -2.91 -9.43
CA VAL A 79 -9.92 -2.43 -8.18
C VAL A 79 -10.11 -0.93 -8.03
N ALA A 80 -10.12 -0.42 -6.80
CA ALA A 80 -10.49 0.97 -6.53
C ALA A 80 -9.42 2.01 -6.90
N TRP A 81 -8.18 1.59 -7.11
CA TRP A 81 -7.05 2.47 -7.42
C TRP A 81 -6.73 2.57 -8.91
N ARG A 82 -7.48 1.86 -9.78
CA ARG A 82 -7.24 1.88 -11.22
C ARG A 82 -8.51 1.58 -12.01
N ALA A 83 -8.71 2.27 -13.13
CA ALA A 83 -9.93 2.13 -13.92
C ALA A 83 -9.98 0.82 -14.73
N ASP A 84 -8.85 0.37 -15.27
CA ASP A 84 -8.79 -0.85 -16.08
C ASP A 84 -8.63 -2.10 -15.22
N PRO A 85 -9.29 -3.21 -15.60
CA PRO A 85 -9.28 -4.45 -14.82
C PRO A 85 -7.86 -4.99 -14.68
N ARG A 86 -7.64 -5.76 -13.61
CA ARG A 86 -6.38 -6.39 -13.26
C ARG A 86 -6.49 -7.90 -13.36
N PRO A 87 -5.43 -8.60 -13.80
CA PRO A 87 -5.28 -10.01 -13.48
C PRO A 87 -5.06 -10.16 -11.98
N LEU A 88 -5.33 -11.34 -11.40
CA LEU A 88 -5.22 -11.55 -9.96
C LEU A 88 -3.82 -11.22 -9.41
N ALA A 89 -2.76 -11.55 -10.16
CA ALA A 89 -1.39 -11.19 -9.81
C ALA A 89 -1.24 -9.68 -9.57
N GLY A 90 -1.88 -8.88 -10.42
CA GLY A 90 -1.90 -7.43 -10.33
C GLY A 90 -2.79 -6.89 -9.21
N VAL A 91 -3.84 -7.63 -8.81
CA VAL A 91 -4.61 -7.33 -7.60
C VAL A 91 -3.75 -7.59 -6.36
N LEU A 92 -3.11 -8.75 -6.27
CA LEU A 92 -2.27 -9.14 -5.13
C LEU A 92 -1.12 -8.16 -4.90
N GLN A 93 -0.42 -7.79 -5.99
CA GLN A 93 0.64 -6.77 -5.95
C GLN A 93 0.12 -5.44 -5.41
N GLY A 94 -1.00 -4.94 -5.95
CA GLY A 94 -1.59 -3.68 -5.53
C GLY A 94 -2.04 -3.71 -4.07
N THR A 95 -2.77 -4.75 -3.66
CA THR A 95 -3.23 -4.93 -2.27
C THR A 95 -2.05 -4.91 -1.30
N TYR A 96 -0.96 -5.63 -1.61
CA TYR A 96 0.21 -5.69 -0.73
C TYR A 96 0.93 -4.34 -0.61
N ALA A 97 1.15 -3.65 -1.73
CA ALA A 97 1.80 -2.34 -1.72
C ALA A 97 0.94 -1.27 -1.03
N HIS A 98 -0.37 -1.27 -1.27
CA HIS A 98 -1.30 -0.30 -0.70
C HIS A 98 -1.45 -0.49 0.82
N LEU A 99 -1.38 -1.72 1.31
CA LEU A 99 -1.37 -1.99 2.73
C LEU A 99 -0.13 -1.38 3.41
N ALA A 100 1.05 -1.48 2.79
CA ALA A 100 2.26 -0.83 3.31
C ALA A 100 2.20 0.71 3.22
N LEU A 101 1.49 1.27 2.23
CA LEU A 101 1.22 2.70 2.17
C LEU A 101 0.28 3.13 3.30
N ALA A 102 -0.71 2.30 3.66
CA ALA A 102 -1.53 2.55 4.84
C ALA A 102 -0.67 2.59 6.12
N ASP A 103 0.29 1.67 6.29
CA ASP A 103 1.27 1.72 7.40
C ASP A 103 2.10 3.01 7.41
N LEU A 104 2.68 3.38 6.25
CA LEU A 104 3.50 4.58 6.10
C LEU A 104 2.73 5.80 6.61
N TRP A 105 1.50 5.95 6.12
CA TRP A 105 0.65 7.09 6.44
C TRP A 105 0.08 7.04 7.86
N ALA A 106 -0.14 5.85 8.42
CA ALA A 106 -0.48 5.69 9.84
C ALA A 106 0.66 6.20 10.74
N ARG A 107 1.91 5.86 10.42
CA ARG A 107 3.09 6.34 11.16
C ARG A 107 3.30 7.84 11.01
N ALA A 108 3.14 8.37 9.80
CA ALA A 108 3.21 9.82 9.56
C ALA A 108 2.12 10.58 10.33
N ALA A 109 0.91 10.04 10.40
CA ALA A 109 -0.19 10.63 11.16
C ALA A 109 0.03 10.62 12.69
N ALA A 110 0.72 9.60 13.20
CA ALA A 110 1.05 9.44 14.62
C ALA A 110 2.34 10.16 15.04
N GLY A 111 3.16 10.59 14.07
CA GLY A 111 4.43 11.28 14.32
C GLY A 111 4.27 12.58 15.10
N ARG A 112 5.26 12.87 15.96
CA ARG A 112 5.33 14.14 16.71
C ARG A 112 5.85 15.30 15.86
N THR A 113 6.45 15.00 14.72
CA THR A 113 6.97 15.95 13.75
C THR A 113 5.92 16.30 12.70
N GLY A 114 5.95 17.53 12.18
CA GLY A 114 5.02 18.00 11.15
C GLY A 114 3.86 18.85 11.67
N THR A 115 3.24 19.60 10.77
CA THR A 115 2.13 20.50 11.10
C THR A 115 0.83 19.73 11.36
N PRO A 116 -0.15 20.32 12.08
CA PRO A 116 -1.48 19.72 12.19
C PRO A 116 -2.13 19.43 10.84
N SER A 117 -1.82 20.23 9.80
CA SER A 117 -2.31 20.00 8.43
C SER A 117 -1.70 18.75 7.82
N ALA A 118 -0.38 18.59 7.90
CA ALA A 118 0.31 17.40 7.39
C ALA A 118 -0.21 16.11 8.05
N ARG A 119 -0.48 16.15 9.36
CA ARG A 119 -1.09 14.99 10.05
C ARG A 119 -2.52 14.69 9.60
N ARG A 120 -3.31 15.70 9.24
CA ARG A 120 -4.66 15.49 8.67
C ARG A 120 -4.58 14.86 7.29
N GLU A 121 -3.67 15.34 6.44
CA GLU A 121 -3.43 14.77 5.13
C GLU A 121 -2.97 13.31 5.23
N ALA A 122 -2.02 13.02 6.13
CA ALA A 122 -1.57 11.66 6.39
C ALA A 122 -2.72 10.73 6.80
N ARG A 123 -3.63 11.17 7.67
CA ARG A 123 -4.84 10.40 8.01
C ARG A 123 -5.73 10.16 6.79
N ALA A 124 -5.94 11.17 5.96
CA ALA A 124 -6.76 11.03 4.76
C ALA A 124 -6.16 10.03 3.76
N ARG A 125 -4.84 10.09 3.53
CA ARG A 125 -4.11 9.12 2.69
C ARG A 125 -4.19 7.70 3.27
N ARG A 126 -3.91 7.53 4.57
CA ARG A 126 -4.08 6.26 5.29
C ARG A 126 -5.47 5.68 5.06
N ASP A 127 -6.51 6.45 5.36
CA ASP A 127 -7.90 5.98 5.28
C ASP A 127 -8.30 5.62 3.84
N SER A 128 -7.75 6.33 2.84
CA SER A 128 -7.91 5.98 1.43
C SER A 128 -7.34 4.59 1.11
N TYR A 129 -6.09 4.34 1.50
CA TYR A 129 -5.45 3.04 1.27
C TYR A 129 -6.13 1.90 2.03
N LEU A 130 -6.55 2.13 3.28
CA LEU A 130 -7.30 1.11 4.04
C LEU A 130 -8.60 0.71 3.32
N ARG A 131 -9.36 1.68 2.78
CA ARG A 131 -10.57 1.37 2.00
C ARG A 131 -10.25 0.59 0.73
N GLN A 132 -9.20 0.97 0.02
CA GLN A 132 -8.78 0.28 -1.20
C GLN A 132 -8.40 -1.18 -0.91
N VAL A 133 -7.59 -1.42 0.12
CA VAL A 133 -7.20 -2.77 0.55
C VAL A 133 -8.40 -3.59 1.00
N ALA A 134 -9.30 -3.00 1.80
CA ALA A 134 -10.52 -3.67 2.26
C ALA A 134 -11.41 -4.14 1.10
N GLN A 135 -11.47 -3.38 0.00
CA GLN A 135 -12.24 -3.76 -1.19
C GLN A 135 -11.55 -4.84 -2.03
N ALA A 136 -10.22 -4.92 -1.99
CA ALA A 136 -9.46 -5.86 -2.81
C ALA A 136 -9.19 -7.22 -2.16
N LEU A 137 -9.21 -7.30 -0.82
CA LEU A 137 -9.00 -8.56 -0.11
C LEU A 137 -10.05 -9.65 -0.44
N PRO A 138 -11.37 -9.35 -0.50
CA PRO A 138 -12.37 -10.34 -0.89
C PRO A 138 -12.12 -10.91 -2.28
N ILE A 139 -11.76 -10.07 -3.25
CA ILE A 139 -11.40 -10.49 -4.62
C ILE A 139 -10.31 -11.57 -4.59
N LEU A 140 -9.26 -11.38 -3.77
CA LEU A 140 -8.18 -12.34 -3.64
C LEU A 140 -8.65 -13.65 -3.00
N LEU A 141 -9.36 -13.56 -1.87
CA LEU A 141 -9.77 -14.74 -1.08
C LEU A 141 -10.83 -15.60 -1.78
N GLU A 142 -11.67 -14.98 -2.60
CA GLU A 142 -12.79 -15.59 -3.33
C GLU A 142 -12.40 -16.05 -4.74
N SER A 143 -11.24 -15.63 -5.28
CA SER A 143 -10.80 -15.96 -6.65
C SER A 143 -10.68 -17.45 -6.97
N GLY A 144 -10.42 -18.29 -5.96
CA GLY A 144 -10.07 -19.70 -6.16
C GLY A 144 -8.68 -19.94 -6.78
N GLU A 145 -7.92 -18.89 -7.07
CA GLU A 145 -6.66 -18.94 -7.82
C GLU A 145 -5.40 -18.85 -6.94
N LEU A 146 -5.57 -18.56 -5.65
CA LEU A 146 -4.50 -18.57 -4.65
C LEU A 146 -4.03 -20.00 -4.36
N THR A 147 -2.72 -20.16 -4.15
CA THR A 147 -2.17 -21.38 -3.53
C THR A 147 -2.51 -21.40 -2.03
N PRO A 148 -2.30 -22.52 -1.31
CA PRO A 148 -2.43 -22.52 0.15
C PRO A 148 -1.59 -21.43 0.84
N ALA A 149 -0.33 -21.27 0.41
CA ALA A 149 0.55 -20.20 0.88
C ALA A 149 0.04 -18.79 0.54
N GLY A 150 -0.52 -18.60 -0.66
CA GLY A 150 -1.14 -17.34 -1.05
C GLY A 150 -2.36 -16.97 -0.22
N ARG A 151 -3.19 -17.98 0.12
CA ARG A 151 -4.34 -17.78 1.01
C ARG A 151 -3.89 -17.39 2.41
N GLU A 152 -2.91 -18.09 2.97
CA GLU A 152 -2.34 -17.75 4.28
C GLU A 152 -1.75 -16.34 4.30
N PHE A 153 -0.97 -16.00 3.27
CA PHE A 153 -0.38 -14.67 3.11
C PHE A 153 -1.46 -13.58 3.02
N THR A 154 -2.52 -13.82 2.25
CA THR A 154 -3.64 -12.89 2.09
C THR A 154 -4.44 -12.71 3.38
N GLN A 155 -4.65 -13.79 4.14
CA GLN A 155 -5.24 -13.70 5.49
C GLN A 155 -4.33 -12.92 6.47
N GLY A 156 -3.01 -13.01 6.30
CA GLY A 156 -2.06 -12.15 7.01
C GLY A 156 -2.28 -10.67 6.71
N MET A 157 -2.48 -10.31 5.44
CA MET A 157 -2.83 -8.94 5.05
C MET A 157 -4.17 -8.48 5.65
N GLU A 158 -5.18 -9.36 5.69
CA GLU A 158 -6.47 -9.06 6.29
C GLU A 158 -6.37 -8.78 7.79
N ARG A 159 -5.60 -9.59 8.54
CA ARG A 159 -5.32 -9.33 9.96
C ARG A 159 -4.62 -7.99 10.16
N HIS A 160 -3.60 -7.71 9.35
CA HIS A 160 -2.85 -6.47 9.42
C HIS A 160 -3.70 -5.24 9.08
N LEU A 161 -4.60 -5.36 8.10
CA LEU A 161 -5.61 -4.33 7.81
C LEU A 161 -6.50 -4.05 9.04
N ALA A 162 -6.98 -5.11 9.71
CA ALA A 162 -7.81 -4.97 10.91
C ALA A 162 -7.06 -4.26 12.05
N ASP A 163 -5.78 -4.57 12.25
CA ASP A 163 -4.94 -3.92 13.26
C ASP A 163 -4.71 -2.44 12.96
N LEU A 164 -4.44 -2.09 11.70
CA LEU A 164 -4.37 -0.69 11.27
C LEU A 164 -5.71 0.04 11.42
N GLY A 165 -6.82 -0.65 11.18
CA GLY A 165 -8.17 -0.12 11.37
C GLY A 165 -8.47 0.20 12.84
N ARG A 166 -7.95 -0.58 13.79
CA ARG A 166 -8.08 -0.33 15.23
C ARG A 166 -7.30 0.90 15.71
N LEU A 167 -6.16 1.20 15.09
CA LEU A 167 -5.37 2.43 15.37
C LEU A 167 -6.07 3.73 14.96
N ARG A 168 -7.27 3.65 14.37
CA ARG A 168 -8.11 4.80 14.01
C ARG A 168 -8.62 5.55 15.24
N ASP A 169 -8.58 4.97 16.45
CA ASP A 169 -9.32 5.51 17.59
C ASP A 169 -8.59 5.62 18.96
N PRO A 170 -7.68 6.59 19.13
CA PRO A 170 -7.25 7.02 20.47
C PRO A 170 -8.07 8.19 21.03
N SER A 171 -8.87 8.89 20.22
CA SER A 171 -9.53 10.15 20.62
C SER A 171 -11.04 10.05 20.85
N ALA A 172 -11.72 8.94 20.53
CA ALA A 172 -13.12 8.76 20.98
C ALA A 172 -13.22 8.31 22.45
N ALA A 173 -12.12 7.86 23.07
CA ALA A 173 -12.12 7.35 24.44
C ALA A 173 -12.06 8.44 25.55
N ILE A 174 -11.87 9.72 25.19
CA ILE A 174 -11.73 10.84 26.16
C ILE A 174 -12.93 11.80 26.05
N GLY A 175 -14.14 11.26 25.95
CA GLY A 175 -15.40 12.02 25.86
C GLY A 175 -16.41 11.73 26.97
N GLY A 176 -16.03 10.98 28.01
CA GLY A 176 -16.89 10.67 29.15
C GLY A 176 -16.63 11.62 30.31
N THR A 177 -17.07 12.87 30.23
CA THR A 177 -17.20 13.71 31.43
C THR A 177 -18.38 13.21 32.25
N SER A 178 -18.06 12.50 33.33
CA SER A 178 -18.97 12.24 34.45
C SER A 178 -19.24 13.55 35.19
N PRO A 179 -20.50 14.01 35.37
CA PRO A 179 -20.82 14.97 36.39
C PRO A 179 -21.24 14.19 37.63
N ALA A 180 -20.29 13.93 38.52
CA ALA A 180 -20.61 13.60 39.90
C ALA A 180 -20.52 14.89 40.71
N GLY A 181 -21.62 15.23 41.40
CA GLY A 181 -21.56 15.89 42.70
C GLY A 181 -22.10 17.33 42.76
N ASP A 182 -23.30 17.42 43.34
CA ASP A 182 -23.92 18.57 44.01
C ASP A 182 -22.96 19.44 44.85
N VAL A 183 -23.32 20.70 45.09
CA VAL A 183 -23.82 21.21 46.40
C VAL A 183 -23.91 22.75 46.39
N ARG A 184 -25.10 23.23 46.78
CA ARG A 184 -25.57 24.59 47.15
C ARG A 184 -25.90 25.57 46.02
#